data_AF-A0A3D4EA41-F1
#
_entry.id   AF-A0A3D4EA41-F1
#
_cell.length_a   1.000
_cell.length_b   1.000
_cell.length_c   1.000
_cell.angle_alpha   90.00
_cell.angle_beta   90.00
_cell.angle_gamma   90.00
#
_symmetry.space_group_name_H-M   'P 1'
#
loop_
_entity.id
_entity.type
_entity.pdbx_description
1 polymer ?
#
loop_
_entity_poly.entity_id
_entity_poly.type
_entity_poly.pdbx_seq_one_letter_code
_entity_poly.pdbx_strand_id
1 'polypeptide(L)'
;MFILSVFLILFAVWFVFPLKGVQVGGLKLRFPSYQAYLADLQDSTAEVDVDSVLLAVQKSYEMVEGSTDTLRYYYDYITSNPNRICLPEDDYTFFDSLFVDMATAADSGRTVRILHYGDSQLEMDR
;
A
#
# COMPACT_ATOMS: atom_id res chain seq x y z
N MET A 1 34.93 -28.46 -24.85
CA MET A 1 33.92 -29.55 -24.86
C MET A 1 32.99 -29.51 -23.64
N PHE A 2 33.46 -29.20 -22.43
CA PHE A 2 32.63 -29.12 -21.21
C PHE A 2 31.48 -28.09 -21.28
N ILE A 3 31.74 -26.88 -21.78
CA ILE A 3 30.71 -25.83 -21.88
C ILE A 3 29.59 -26.21 -22.86
N LEU A 4 29.95 -26.81 -24.00
CA LEU A 4 28.99 -27.30 -24.99
C LEU A 4 28.10 -28.42 -24.42
N SER A 5 28.68 -29.36 -23.66
CA SER A 5 27.87 -30.38 -22.99
C SER A 5 26.92 -29.80 -21.94
N VAL A 6 27.36 -28.78 -21.19
CA VAL A 6 26.50 -28.10 -20.21
C VAL A 6 25.32 -27.40 -20.90
N PHE A 7 25.56 -26.71 -22.02
CA PHE A 7 24.48 -26.09 -22.80
C PHE A 7 23.50 -27.11 -23.38
N LEU A 8 23.99 -28.25 -23.86
CA LEU A 8 23.16 -29.31 -24.43
C LEU A 8 22.26 -29.94 -23.35
N ILE A 9 22.79 -30.14 -22.15
CA ILE A 9 22.02 -30.62 -20.99
C ILE A 9 20.97 -29.57 -20.56
N LEU A 10 21.34 -28.30 -20.48
CA LEU A 10 20.41 -27.21 -20.16
C LEU A 10 19.28 -27.10 -21.18
N PHE A 11 19.58 -27.26 -22.47
CA PHE A 11 18.57 -27.26 -23.53
C PHE A 11 17.60 -28.44 -23.42
N ALA A 12 18.09 -29.63 -23.11
CA ALA A 12 17.25 -30.80 -22.88
C ALA A 12 16.35 -30.62 -21.65
N VAL A 13 16.87 -30.04 -20.56
CA VAL A 13 16.09 -29.72 -19.35
C VAL A 13 15.01 -28.68 -19.65
N TRP A 14 15.34 -27.65 -20.43
CA TRP A 14 14.38 -26.64 -20.87
C TRP A 14 13.25 -27.25 -21.72
N PHE A 15 13.58 -28.17 -22.64
CA PHE A 15 12.59 -28.81 -23.52
C PHE A 15 11.55 -29.64 -22.78
N VAL A 16 11.94 -30.29 -21.68
CA VAL A 16 11.03 -31.10 -20.84
C VAL A 16 10.26 -30.23 -19.84
N PHE A 17 10.65 -28.97 -19.66
CA PHE A 17 10.07 -28.10 -18.64
C PHE A 17 8.68 -27.57 -19.07
N PRO A 18 7.60 -27.88 -18.34
CA PRO A 18 6.25 -27.52 -18.74
C PRO A 18 5.98 -26.01 -18.59
N LEU A 19 5.44 -25.39 -19.65
CA LEU A 19 5.01 -23.98 -19.70
C LEU A 19 4.02 -23.58 -18.59
N LYS A 20 3.30 -24.54 -18.00
CA LYS A 20 2.28 -24.30 -16.96
C LYS A 20 2.81 -24.36 -15.52
N GLY A 21 4.14 -24.53 -15.36
CA GLY A 21 4.80 -24.72 -14.07
C GLY A 21 4.93 -26.20 -13.68
N VAL A 22 5.82 -26.48 -12.74
CA VAL A 22 6.04 -27.84 -12.23
C VAL A 22 5.22 -28.02 -10.96
N GLN A 23 4.40 -29.06 -10.93
CA GLN A 23 3.64 -29.44 -9.74
C GLN A 23 4.41 -30.53 -8.99
N VAL A 24 4.95 -30.20 -7.81
CA VAL A 24 5.59 -31.17 -6.92
C VAL A 24 4.68 -31.31 -5.69
N GLY A 25 3.98 -32.44 -5.59
CA GLY A 25 3.01 -32.68 -4.52
C GLY A 25 1.85 -31.66 -4.55
N GLY A 26 1.62 -30.97 -3.43
CA GLY A 26 0.60 -29.91 -3.31
C GLY A 26 1.08 -28.51 -3.72
N LEU A 27 2.36 -28.33 -4.03
CA LEU A 27 2.93 -27.03 -4.36
C LEU A 27 3.01 -26.85 -5.88
N LYS A 28 2.36 -25.81 -6.40
CA LYS A 28 2.40 -25.46 -7.83
C LYS A 28 3.38 -24.31 -8.04
N LEU A 29 4.61 -24.64 -8.42
CA LEU A 29 5.61 -23.64 -8.79
C LEU A 29 5.29 -23.14 -10.20
N ARG A 30 4.63 -21.98 -10.28
CA ARG A 30 4.40 -21.25 -11.52
C ARG A 30 5.46 -20.16 -11.64
N PHE A 31 6.13 -20.10 -12.77
CA PHE A 31 6.92 -18.93 -13.12
C PHE A 31 5.95 -17.89 -13.69
N PRO A 32 5.84 -16.68 -13.08
CA PRO A 32 5.06 -15.61 -13.66
C PRO A 32 5.63 -15.29 -15.05
N SER A 33 4.78 -15.31 -16.07
CA SER A 33 5.22 -14.97 -17.42
C SER A 33 5.56 -13.48 -17.46
N TYR A 34 6.60 -13.13 -18.23
CA TYR A 34 7.00 -11.73 -18.42
C TYR A 34 5.84 -10.85 -18.93
N GLN A 35 4.91 -11.47 -19.67
CA GLN A 35 3.68 -10.85 -20.15
C GLN A 35 2.65 -10.60 -19.05
N ALA A 36 2.52 -11.49 -18.06
CA ALA A 36 1.64 -11.26 -16.92
C ALA A 36 2.16 -10.13 -16.02
N TYR A 37 3.48 -10.03 -15.84
CA TYR A 37 4.11 -8.91 -15.14
C TYR A 37 3.91 -7.56 -15.87
N LEU A 38 4.04 -7.55 -17.20
CA LEU A 38 3.80 -6.35 -18.01
C LEU A 38 2.32 -5.93 -18.04
N ALA A 39 1.39 -6.89 -18.05
CA ALA A 39 -0.03 -6.60 -18.00
C ALA A 39 -0.45 -5.99 -16.64
N ASP A 40 0.12 -6.48 -15.54
CA ASP A 40 -0.08 -5.95 -14.19
C ASP A 40 0.49 -4.52 -14.03
N LEU A 41 1.61 -4.24 -14.71
CA LEU A 41 2.17 -2.90 -14.81
C LEU A 41 1.30 -1.95 -15.67
N GLN A 42 0.70 -2.44 -16.75
CA GLN A 42 -0.21 -1.64 -17.60
C GLN A 42 -1.54 -1.30 -16.91
N ASP A 43 -2.07 -2.19 -16.08
CA ASP A 43 -3.28 -1.91 -15.30
C ASP A 43 -2.98 -0.96 -14.12
N SER A 44 -1.72 -0.95 -13.65
CA SER A 44 -1.24 -0.03 -12.61
C SER A 44 -0.82 1.35 -13.12
N THR A 45 -0.84 1.60 -14.45
CA THR A 45 -0.63 2.94 -15.04
C THR A 45 -1.94 3.71 -15.19
N ALA A 46 -2.77 3.76 -14.15
CA ALA A 46 -3.58 4.95 -13.97
C ALA A 46 -2.57 6.09 -13.77
N GLU A 47 -2.39 6.92 -14.80
CA GLU A 47 -1.52 8.09 -14.76
C GLU A 47 -2.06 9.01 -13.66
N VAL A 48 -1.54 8.85 -12.44
CA VAL A 48 -1.87 9.74 -11.33
C VAL A 48 -1.24 11.07 -11.69
N ASP A 49 -2.08 12.03 -12.08
CA ASP A 49 -1.68 13.41 -12.33
C ASP A 49 -1.15 14.01 -11.03
N VAL A 50 0.16 13.89 -10.83
CA VAL A 50 0.87 14.32 -9.63
C VAL A 50 0.66 15.81 -9.37
N ASP A 51 0.55 16.62 -10.43
CA ASP A 51 0.32 18.05 -10.31
C ASP A 51 -1.06 18.33 -9.72
N SER A 52 -2.09 17.60 -10.17
CA SER A 52 -3.44 17.70 -9.62
C SER A 52 -3.51 17.31 -8.14
N VAL A 53 -2.77 16.27 -7.75
CA VAL A 53 -2.69 15.81 -6.35
C VAL A 53 -1.97 16.86 -5.51
N LEU A 54 -0.83 17.39 -5.98
CA LEU A 54 -0.07 18.40 -5.27
C LEU A 54 -0.87 19.70 -5.09
N LEU A 55 -1.60 20.13 -6.12
CA LEU A 55 -2.52 21.26 -6.07
C LEU A 55 -3.66 21.04 -5.07
N ALA A 56 -4.26 19.85 -5.05
CA ALA A 56 -5.30 19.50 -4.09
C ALA A 56 -4.78 19.53 -2.64
N VAL A 57 -3.56 19.02 -2.42
CA VAL A 57 -2.88 19.07 -1.12
C VAL A 57 -2.61 20.50 -0.69
N GLN A 58 -2.00 21.33 -1.54
CA GLN A 58 -1.72 22.73 -1.22
C GLN A 58 -3.01 23.52 -0.90
N LYS A 59 -4.04 23.37 -1.74
CA LYS A 59 -5.34 24.02 -1.53
C LYS A 59 -6.00 23.58 -0.22
N SER A 60 -5.77 22.34 0.21
CA SER A 60 -6.32 21.84 1.48
C SER A 60 -5.73 22.58 2.67
N TYR A 61 -4.45 22.99 2.65
CA TYR A 61 -3.83 23.78 3.71
C TYR A 61 -4.33 25.23 3.71
N GLU A 62 -4.43 25.86 2.53
CA GLU A 62 -4.88 27.25 2.40
C GLU A 62 -6.35 27.45 2.85
N MET A 63 -7.20 26.45 2.68
CA MET A 63 -8.63 26.55 2.99
C MET A 63 -8.96 26.41 4.49
N VAL A 64 -8.08 25.79 5.29
CA VAL A 64 -8.23 25.69 6.75
C VAL A 64 -8.16 27.08 7.41
N GLU A 65 -7.44 28.02 6.81
CA GLU A 65 -7.27 29.37 7.36
C GLU A 65 -8.46 30.32 7.06
N GLY A 66 -9.41 29.95 6.19
CA GLY A 66 -10.37 30.91 5.62
C GLY A 66 -11.84 30.51 5.47
N SER A 67 -12.27 29.30 5.86
CA SER A 67 -13.64 28.81 5.57
C SER A 67 -14.66 29.01 6.70
N THR A 68 -15.82 29.57 6.36
CA THR A 68 -17.05 29.66 7.20
C THR A 68 -17.92 28.40 7.16
N ASP A 69 -17.65 27.45 6.25
CA ASP A 69 -18.36 26.16 6.13
C ASP A 69 -17.39 25.00 6.40
N THR A 70 -17.05 24.86 7.69
CA THR A 70 -16.05 23.90 8.18
C THR A 70 -16.53 22.45 8.05
N LEU A 71 -17.81 22.17 8.26
CA LEU A 71 -18.34 20.80 8.25
C LEU A 71 -18.30 20.16 6.86
N ARG A 72 -18.71 20.90 5.82
CA ARG A 72 -18.64 20.37 4.46
C ARG A 72 -17.19 20.16 4.01
N TYR A 73 -16.30 21.06 4.40
CA TYR A 73 -14.86 20.89 4.18
C TYR A 73 -14.32 19.61 4.85
N TYR A 74 -14.64 19.37 6.13
CA TYR A 74 -14.18 18.15 6.82
C TYR A 74 -14.74 16.89 6.18
N TYR A 75 -16.01 16.90 5.77
CA TYR A 75 -16.61 15.79 5.04
C TYR A 75 -15.85 15.52 3.73
N ASP A 76 -15.68 16.54 2.89
CA ASP A 76 -14.98 16.41 1.61
C ASP A 76 -13.49 16.03 1.79
N TYR A 77 -12.85 16.48 2.87
CA TYR A 77 -11.49 16.11 3.25
C TYR A 77 -11.39 14.61 3.55
N ILE A 78 -12.29 14.10 4.38
CA ILE A 78 -12.30 12.71 4.80
C ILE A 78 -12.69 11.79 3.63
N THR A 79 -13.60 12.19 2.75
CA THR A 79 -14.06 11.30 1.66
C THR A 79 -13.19 11.33 0.42
N SER A 80 -12.59 12.47 0.08
CA SER A 80 -12.05 12.72 -1.26
C SER A 80 -10.62 13.25 -1.28
N ASN A 81 -10.04 13.63 -0.12
CA ASN A 81 -8.68 14.15 -0.11
C ASN A 81 -7.65 13.03 -0.32
N PRO A 82 -6.63 13.24 -1.16
CA PRO A 82 -5.52 12.30 -1.31
C PRO A 82 -4.73 12.07 -0.01
N ASN A 83 -4.69 13.06 0.89
CA ASN A 83 -4.06 12.98 2.21
C ASN A 83 -5.02 12.52 3.32
N ARG A 84 -6.19 11.97 2.97
CA ARG A 84 -7.11 11.45 4.00
C ARG A 84 -6.46 10.31 4.78
N ILE A 85 -6.89 10.14 6.03
CA ILE A 85 -6.56 8.95 6.81
C ILE A 85 -7.39 7.80 6.24
N CYS A 86 -6.73 6.78 5.67
CA CYS A 86 -7.40 5.57 5.22
C CYS A 86 -7.65 4.64 6.41
N LEU A 87 -8.92 4.38 6.71
CA LEU A 87 -9.34 3.51 7.81
C LEU A 87 -9.62 2.09 7.28
N PRO A 88 -9.37 1.04 8.08
CA PRO A 88 -9.78 -0.31 7.72
C PRO A 88 -11.28 -0.38 7.46
N GLU A 89 -11.68 -0.95 6.32
CA GLU A 89 -13.08 -1.10 5.91
C GLU A 89 -13.89 0.21 5.86
N ASP A 90 -13.21 1.37 5.73
CA ASP A 90 -13.81 2.70 5.84
C ASP A 90 -14.58 2.92 7.17
N ASP A 91 -14.21 2.19 8.23
CA ASP A 91 -14.85 2.27 9.54
C ASP A 91 -14.32 3.45 10.36
N TYR A 92 -15.14 4.51 10.46
CA TYR A 92 -14.85 5.70 11.27
C TYR A 92 -14.75 5.43 12.77
N THR A 93 -15.27 4.30 13.26
CA THR A 93 -15.24 3.92 14.69
C THR A 93 -13.99 3.12 15.06
N PHE A 94 -13.11 2.84 14.09
CA PHE A 94 -11.93 2.00 14.29
C PHE A 94 -11.04 2.45 15.47
N PHE A 95 -10.91 3.76 15.69
CA PHE A 95 -10.10 4.31 16.77
C PHE A 95 -10.87 4.56 18.08
N ASP A 96 -12.18 4.32 18.15
CA ASP A 96 -13.00 4.63 19.33
C ASP A 96 -12.52 3.87 20.57
N SER A 97 -12.19 2.58 20.40
CA SER A 97 -11.65 1.78 21.51
C SER A 97 -10.32 2.31 22.02
N LEU A 98 -9.44 2.79 21.12
CA LEU A 98 -8.17 3.39 21.49
C LEU A 98 -8.40 4.67 22.30
N PHE A 99 -9.32 5.54 21.87
CA PHE A 99 -9.62 6.78 22.59
C PHE A 99 -10.20 6.53 23.98
N VAL A 100 -11.09 5.54 24.12
CA VAL A 100 -11.61 5.12 25.42
C VAL A 100 -10.50 4.58 26.33
N ASP A 101 -9.60 3.76 25.78
CA ASP A 101 -8.47 3.22 26.52
C ASP A 101 -7.48 4.29 26.98
N MET A 102 -7.25 5.31 26.15
CA MET A 102 -6.41 6.47 26.47
C MET A 102 -7.04 7.35 27.55
N ALA A 103 -8.35 7.62 27.47
CA ALA A 103 -9.07 8.36 28.50
C ALA A 103 -9.03 7.63 29.86
N THR A 104 -9.28 6.32 29.84
CA THR A 104 -9.21 5.48 31.05
C THR A 104 -7.78 5.40 31.61
N ALA A 105 -6.78 5.38 30.73
CA ALA A 105 -5.37 5.37 31.13
C ALA A 105 -4.94 6.67 31.82
N ALA A 106 -5.47 7.82 31.38
CA ALA A 106 -5.24 9.10 32.03
C ALA A 106 -5.74 9.11 33.48
N ASP A 107 -6.90 8.52 33.74
CA ASP A 107 -7.50 8.46 35.08
C ASP A 107 -6.85 7.40 35.99
N SER A 108 -6.38 6.30 35.41
CA SER A 108 -5.84 5.15 36.17
C SER A 108 -4.32 5.13 36.32
N GLY A 109 -3.60 6.06 35.67
CA GLY A 109 -2.13 6.06 35.63
C GLY A 109 -1.53 4.90 34.81
N ARG A 110 -2.34 4.22 34.00
CA ARG A 110 -1.90 3.12 33.13
C ARG A 110 -1.11 3.67 31.94
N THR A 111 -0.03 3.01 31.55
CA THR A 111 0.73 3.40 30.35
C THR A 111 0.15 2.76 29.09
N VAL A 112 -0.24 3.58 28.11
CA VAL A 112 -0.56 3.14 26.74
C VAL A 112 0.69 3.29 25.89
N ARG A 113 1.05 2.25 25.13
CA ARG A 113 2.18 2.26 24.20
C ARG A 113 1.66 2.24 22.77
N ILE A 114 2.01 3.26 22.00
CA ILE A 114 1.66 3.38 20.59
C ILE A 114 2.90 3.02 19.78
N LEU A 115 2.74 2.09 18.84
CA LEU A 115 3.77 1.72 17.88
C LEU A 115 3.30 2.17 16.51
N HIS A 116 3.98 3.16 15.92
CA HIS A 116 3.79 3.53 14.53
C HIS A 116 4.71 2.70 13.64
N TYR A 117 4.17 2.16 12.56
CA TYR A 117 4.91 1.42 11.54
C TYR A 117 4.51 1.95 10.18
N GLY A 118 5.47 2.10 9.27
CA GLY A 118 5.28 2.80 8.01
C GLY A 118 6.57 2.90 7.21
N ASP A 119 6.55 3.76 6.20
CA ASP A 119 7.66 3.96 5.28
C ASP A 119 8.74 4.91 5.86
N SER A 120 9.66 5.34 4.99
CA SER A 120 10.76 6.24 5.33
C SER A 120 10.32 7.57 5.96
N GLN A 121 9.05 7.97 5.86
CA GLN A 121 8.57 9.22 6.47
C GLN A 121 8.55 9.14 8.00
N LEU A 122 8.40 7.94 8.59
CA LEU A 122 8.49 7.75 10.03
C LEU A 122 9.94 7.67 10.54
N GLU A 123 10.90 7.42 9.65
CA GLU A 123 12.31 7.16 9.99
C GLU A 123 13.07 8.42 10.44
N MET A 124 12.55 9.59 10.08
CA MET A 124 13.10 10.88 10.49
C MET A 124 12.64 11.33 11.88
N ASP A 125 11.65 10.66 12.50
CA ASP A 125 11.04 11.02 13.81
C ASP A 125 10.74 12.54 13.92
N ARG A 126 10.27 13.12 12.80
CA ARG A 126 10.01 14.54 12.63
C ARG A 126 8.52 14.86 12.79
#